data_AF-A0A6M0KJQ7-F1
#
_entry.id   AF-A0A6M0KJQ7-F1
#
_cell.length_a   1.000
_cell.length_b   1.000
_cell.length_c   1.000
_cell.angle_alpha   90.00
_cell.angle_beta   90.00
_cell.angle_gamma   90.00
#
_symmetry.space_group_name_H-M   'P 1'
#
loop_
_entity.id
_entity.type
_entity.pdbx_description
1 polymer ?
#
loop_
_entity_poly.entity_id
_entity_poly.type
_entity_poly.pdbx_seq_one_letter_code
_entity_poly.pdbx_strand_id
1 'polypeptide(L)'
;MTHFRRWGAVYLLVLLFAGSWAAQFVTQLSDYRSTQEALGQPFEWGGYLHNFFASTFENWQSEWLQLIFQAILLLGAKHWLFAVDAEDLERIENKIDAVNATLARTGPVV
;
A
#
# COMPACT_ATOMS: atom_id res chain seq x y z
N MET A 1 28.58 7.04 -17.70
CA MET A 1 27.63 8.06 -17.19
C MET A 1 26.15 7.73 -17.41
N THR A 2 25.80 6.68 -18.17
CA THR A 2 24.40 6.28 -18.43
C THR A 2 23.72 5.57 -17.26
N HIS A 3 24.48 4.86 -16.41
CA HIS A 3 23.95 4.14 -15.24
C HIS A 3 23.36 5.09 -14.19
N PHE A 4 24.07 6.18 -13.88
CA PHE A 4 23.62 7.16 -12.88
C PHE A 4 22.35 7.90 -13.33
N ARG A 5 22.16 8.10 -14.64
CA ARG A 5 20.94 8.69 -15.21
C ARG A 5 19.74 7.73 -15.21
N ARG A 6 19.99 6.42 -15.23
CA ARG A 6 18.94 5.38 -15.14
C ARG A 6 18.52 5.10 -13.70
N TRP A 7 19.47 5.14 -12.76
CA TRP A 7 19.26 4.75 -11.36
C TRP A 7 19.27 5.94 -10.39
N GLY A 8 19.36 7.17 -10.89
CA GLY A 8 19.43 8.39 -10.06
C GLY A 8 18.30 8.48 -9.03
N ALA A 9 17.07 8.13 -9.43
CA ALA A 9 15.92 8.10 -8.52
C ALA A 9 16.08 7.08 -7.39
N VAL A 10 16.66 5.91 -7.67
CA VAL A 10 16.91 4.89 -6.64
C VAL A 10 17.94 5.38 -5.64
N TYR A 11 19.04 5.98 -6.11
CA TYR A 11 20.05 6.54 -5.19
C TYR A 11 19.49 7.69 -4.35
N LEU A 12 18.67 8.56 -4.95
CA LEU A 12 18.01 9.64 -4.23
C LEU A 12 17.07 9.08 -3.16
N LEU A 13 16.25 8.08 -3.49
CA LEU A 13 15.32 7.45 -2.54
C LEU A 13 16.06 6.74 -1.40
N VAL A 14 17.14 6.01 -1.70
CA VAL A 14 17.98 5.38 -0.66
C VAL A 14 18.59 6.44 0.26
N LEU A 15 19.06 7.56 -0.30
CA LEU A 15 19.61 8.66 0.48
C LEU A 15 18.55 9.34 1.35
N LEU A 16 17.36 9.60 0.81
CA LEU A 16 16.25 10.17 1.57
C LEU A 16 15.78 9.21 2.67
N PHE A 17 15.70 7.91 2.38
CA PHE A 17 15.33 6.87 3.34
C PHE A 17 16.37 6.75 4.46
N ALA A 18 17.65 6.68 4.14
CA ALA A 18 18.72 6.64 5.14
C ALA A 18 18.74 7.92 5.97
N GLY A 19 18.51 9.08 5.33
CA GLY A 19 18.38 10.36 6.01
C GLY A 19 17.19 10.42 6.97
N SER A 20 16.01 9.93 6.58
CA SER A 20 14.84 9.88 7.45
C SER A 20 15.03 8.91 8.60
N TRP A 21 15.64 7.74 8.35
CA TRP A 21 15.91 6.75 9.39
C TRP A 21 16.97 7.25 10.39
N ALA A 22 17.99 7.98 9.93
CA ALA A 22 18.94 8.66 10.79
C ALA A 22 18.29 9.79 11.60
N ALA A 23 17.37 10.56 11.00
CA ALA A 23 16.61 11.57 11.72
C ALA A 23 15.77 10.92 12.84
N GLN A 24 15.04 9.84 12.54
CA GLN A 24 14.29 9.06 13.52
C GLN A 24 15.17 8.56 14.67
N PHE A 25 16.37 8.05 14.36
CA PHE A 25 17.33 7.64 15.36
C PHE A 25 17.65 8.79 16.32
N VAL A 26 18.04 9.96 15.79
CA VAL A 26 18.40 11.12 16.61
C VAL A 26 17.22 11.63 17.44
N THR A 27 16.00 11.69 16.88
CA THR A 27 14.83 12.16 17.63
C THR A 27 14.48 11.21 18.77
N GLN A 28 14.42 9.89 18.51
CA GLN A 28 14.17 8.90 19.57
C GLN A 28 15.28 8.86 20.61
N LEU A 29 16.53 9.15 20.24
CA LEU A 29 17.64 9.23 21.19
C LEU A 29 17.44 10.37 22.18
N SER A 30 16.96 11.52 21.69
CA SER A 30 16.59 12.65 22.55
C SER A 30 15.49 12.25 23.52
N ASP A 31 14.40 11.64 23.03
CA ASP A 31 13.26 11.24 23.85
C ASP A 31 13.64 10.18 24.89
N TYR A 32 14.45 9.20 24.50
CA TYR A 32 14.95 8.16 25.39
C TYR A 32 15.80 8.75 26.52
N ARG A 33 16.70 9.68 26.19
CA ARG A 33 17.52 10.38 27.22
C ARG A 33 16.65 11.16 28.19
N SER A 34 15.71 11.96 27.69
CA SER A 34 14.79 12.71 28.55
C SER A 34 13.93 11.80 29.42
N THR A 35 13.55 10.62 28.91
CA THR A 35 12.81 9.62 29.69
C THR A 35 13.67 9.03 30.81
N GLN A 36 14.93 8.66 30.53
CA GLN A 36 15.83 8.14 31.56
C GLN A 36 16.14 9.18 32.64
N GLU A 37 16.36 10.44 32.24
CA GLU A 37 16.56 11.55 33.17
C GLU A 37 15.35 11.75 34.08
N ALA A 38 14.12 11.72 33.53
CA ALA A 38 12.89 11.82 34.31
C ALA A 38 12.69 10.65 35.28
N LEU A 39 13.21 9.46 34.95
CA LEU A 39 13.18 8.26 35.78
C LEU A 39 14.38 8.16 36.75
N GLY A 40 15.31 9.11 36.71
CA GLY A 40 16.55 9.08 37.53
C GLY A 40 17.49 7.92 37.18
N GLN A 41 17.39 7.39 35.96
CA GLN A 41 18.15 6.25 35.49
C GLN A 41 19.31 6.69 34.58
N PRO A 42 20.45 5.96 34.60
CA PRO A 42 21.55 6.25 33.70
C PRO A 42 21.18 5.90 32.24
N PHE A 43 21.76 6.63 31.29
CA PHE A 43 21.62 6.31 29.88
C PHE A 43 22.37 5.03 29.52
N GLU A 44 21.69 4.10 28.85
CA GLU A 44 22.28 2.86 28.34
C GLU A 44 22.02 2.67 26.85
N TRP A 45 23.10 2.47 26.07
CA TRP A 45 23.01 2.24 24.63
C TRP A 45 22.21 0.99 24.27
N GLY A 46 22.33 -0.09 25.05
CA GLY A 46 21.60 -1.34 24.80
C GLY A 46 20.09 -1.16 24.88
N GLY A 47 19.62 -0.44 25.92
CA GLY A 47 18.20 -0.14 26.09
C GLY A 47 17.67 0.78 24.99
N TYR A 48 18.44 1.81 24.61
CA TYR A 48 18.06 2.69 23.51
C TYR A 48 17.97 1.93 22.16
N LEU A 49 18.99 1.14 21.80
CA LEU A 49 18.97 0.37 20.55
C LEU A 49 17.83 -0.64 20.51
N HIS A 50 17.54 -1.30 21.64
CA HIS A 50 16.40 -2.19 21.75
C HIS A 50 15.08 -1.45 21.47
N ASN A 51 14.86 -0.29 22.10
CA ASN A 51 13.66 0.53 21.89
C ASN A 51 13.56 1.05 20.44
N PHE A 52 14.67 1.53 19.88
CA PHE A 52 14.74 2.01 18.51
C PHE A 52 14.39 0.93 17.49
N PHE A 53 14.97 -0.27 17.61
CA PHE A 53 14.66 -1.37 16.72
C PHE A 53 13.26 -1.93 16.96
N ALA A 54 12.80 -2.02 18.20
CA ALA A 54 11.43 -2.43 18.51
C ALA A 54 10.41 -1.50 17.84
N SER A 55 10.51 -0.19 18.05
CA SER A 55 9.59 0.77 17.43
C SER A 55 9.68 0.79 15.89
N THR A 56 10.89 0.62 15.33
CA THR A 56 11.09 0.50 13.88
C THR A 56 10.41 -0.75 13.33
N PHE A 57 10.61 -1.90 13.96
CA PHE A 57 10.04 -3.17 13.50
C PHE A 57 8.53 -3.27 13.75
N GLU A 58 8.01 -2.71 14.84
CA GLU A 58 6.57 -2.61 15.09
C GLU A 58 5.88 -1.76 14.02
N ASN A 59 6.44 -0.59 13.69
CA ASN A 59 5.92 0.25 12.62
C ASN A 59 5.93 -0.48 11.27
N TRP A 60 7.04 -1.14 10.93
CA TRP A 60 7.13 -1.90 9.69
C TRP A 60 6.14 -3.07 9.69
N GLN A 61 6.03 -3.80 10.80
CA GLN A 61 5.08 -4.92 10.94
C GLN A 61 3.65 -4.45 10.63
N SER A 62 3.20 -3.34 11.22
CA SER A 62 1.85 -2.83 10.98
C SER A 62 1.63 -2.40 9.54
N GLU A 63 2.62 -1.75 8.92
CA GLU A 63 2.54 -1.32 7.52
C GLU A 63 2.50 -2.51 6.56
N TRP A 64 3.32 -3.54 6.79
CA TRP A 64 3.28 -4.77 5.99
C TRP A 64 1.95 -5.50 6.13
N LEU A 65 1.43 -5.62 7.36
CA LEU A 65 0.12 -6.22 7.60
C LEU A 65 -0.98 -5.43 6.89
N GLN A 66 -0.93 -4.09 6.95
CA GLN A 66 -1.84 -3.21 6.24
C GLN A 66 -1.78 -3.43 4.73
N LEU A 67 -0.57 -3.47 4.14
CA LEU A 67 -0.39 -3.69 2.70
C LEU A 67 -0.94 -5.06 2.27
N ILE A 68 -0.70 -6.11 3.06
CA ILE A 68 -1.25 -7.46 2.81
C ILE A 68 -2.78 -7.41 2.86
N PHE A 69 -3.35 -6.80 3.89
CA PHE A 69 -4.79 -6.69 4.06
C PHE A 69 -5.44 -5.89 2.92
N GLN A 70 -4.85 -4.75 2.55
CA GLN A 70 -5.27 -3.95 1.40
C GLN A 70 -5.20 -4.76 0.09
N ALA A 71 -4.12 -5.51 -0.13
CA ALA A 71 -4.01 -6.36 -1.31
C ALA A 71 -5.11 -7.43 -1.35
N ILE A 72 -5.40 -8.09 -0.23
CA ILE A 72 -6.51 -9.06 -0.12
C ILE A 72 -7.85 -8.39 -0.42
N LEU A 73 -8.12 -7.22 0.16
CA LEU A 73 -9.36 -6.48 -0.10
C LEU A 73 -9.48 -6.06 -1.57
N LEU A 74 -8.42 -5.55 -2.18
CA LEU A 74 -8.43 -5.14 -3.60
C LEU A 74 -8.61 -6.34 -4.52
N LEU A 75 -7.96 -7.48 -4.25
CA LEU A 75 -8.13 -8.71 -5.02
C LEU A 75 -9.52 -9.32 -4.84
N GLY A 76 -10.07 -9.28 -3.62
CA GLY A 76 -11.43 -9.71 -3.33
C GLY A 76 -12.48 -8.83 -4.01
N ALA A 77 -12.33 -7.50 -3.89
CA ALA A 77 -13.19 -6.53 -4.56
C ALA A 77 -13.12 -6.67 -6.07
N LYS A 78 -11.92 -6.86 -6.64
CA LYS A 78 -11.72 -7.20 -8.05
C LYS A 78 -12.57 -8.42 -8.44
N HIS A 79 -12.47 -9.52 -7.69
CA HIS A 79 -13.16 -10.75 -8.03
C HIS A 79 -14.68 -10.60 -7.94
N TRP A 80 -15.18 -9.94 -6.89
CA TRP A 80 -16.61 -9.69 -6.71
C TRP A 80 -17.16 -8.74 -7.77
N LEU A 81 -16.47 -7.62 -8.03
CA LEU A 81 -16.89 -6.62 -9.00
C LEU A 81 -16.89 -7.17 -10.43
N PHE A 82 -15.84 -7.87 -10.85
CA PHE A 82 -15.79 -8.42 -12.20
C PHE A 82 -16.69 -9.64 -12.41
N ALA A 83 -17.05 -10.38 -11.35
CA ALA A 83 -18.08 -11.42 -11.46
C ALA A 83 -19.46 -10.82 -11.74
N VAL A 84 -19.81 -9.74 -11.02
CA VAL A 84 -21.07 -9.01 -11.25
C VAL A 84 -21.10 -8.37 -12.64
N ASP A 85 -20.00 -7.77 -13.07
CA ASP A 85 -19.91 -7.08 -14.37
C ASP A 85 -20.06 -8.05 -15.56
N ALA A 86 -19.54 -9.27 -15.45
CA ALA A 86 -19.66 -10.28 -16.50
C ALA A 86 -21.11 -10.77 -16.67
N GLU A 87 -21.83 -11.03 -15.57
CA GLU A 87 -23.24 -11.44 -15.62
C GLU A 87 -24.15 -10.33 -16.17
N ASP A 88 -23.91 -9.07 -15.77
CA ASP A 88 -24.68 -7.94 -16.26
C ASP A 88 -24.43 -7.68 -17.76
N LEU A 89 -23.20 -7.85 -18.25
CA LEU A 89 -22.87 -7.72 -19.67
C LEU A 89 -23.56 -8.81 -20.51
N GLU A 90 -23.50 -10.07 -20.07
CA GLU A 90 -24.16 -11.19 -20.75
C GLU A 90 -25.68 -10.98 -20.80
N ARG A 91 -26.28 -10.47 -19.72
CA ARG A 91 -27.70 -10.13 -19.68
C ARG A 91 -28.08 -9.01 -20.65
N ILE A 92 -27.22 -8.00 -20.79
CA ILE A 92 -27.43 -6.89 -21.73
C ILE A 92 -27.32 -7.40 -23.17
N GLU A 93 -26.32 -8.20 -23.50
CA GLU A 93 -26.13 -8.80 -24.82
C GLU A 93 -27.35 -9.63 -25.23
N ASN A 94 -27.82 -10.53 -24.36
CA ASN A 94 -29.01 -11.33 -24.59
C ASN A 94 -30.28 -10.49 -24.88
N LYS A 95 -30.44 -9.34 -24.21
CA LYS A 95 -31.57 -8.42 -24.46
C LYS A 95 -31.45 -7.73 -25.82
N ILE A 96 -30.25 -7.30 -26.18
CA ILE A 96 -29.97 -6.67 -27.48
C ILE A 96 -30.28 -7.65 -28.61
N ASP A 97 -29.84 -8.89 -28.48
CA ASP A 97 -30.08 -9.95 -29.47
C ASP A 97 -31.57 -10.27 -29.62
N ALA A 98 -32.31 -10.35 -28.52
CA ALA A 98 -33.74 -10.57 -28.55
C ALA A 98 -34.50 -9.42 -29.26
N VAL A 99 -34.11 -8.17 -29.02
CA VAL A 99 -34.68 -7.00 -29.70
C VAL A 99 -34.33 -7.02 -31.18
N ASN A 100 -33.06 -7.26 -31.54
CA ASN A 100 -32.62 -7.36 -32.93
C ASN A 100 -33.35 -8.48 -33.69
N ALA A 101 -33.51 -9.65 -33.08
CA ALA A 101 -34.26 -10.76 -33.65
C ALA A 101 -35.75 -10.42 -33.84
N THR A 102 -36.33 -9.65 -32.92
CA THR A 102 -37.72 -9.18 -33.04
C THR A 102 -37.86 -8.17 -34.19
N LEU A 103 -36.98 -7.17 -34.28
CA LEU A 103 -36.94 -6.20 -35.38
C LEU A 103 -36.76 -6.88 -36.74
N ALA A 104 -35.88 -7.89 -36.82
CA ALA A 104 -35.68 -8.67 -38.03
C ALA A 104 -36.94 -9.46 -38.45
N ARG A 105 -37.78 -9.86 -37.50
CA ARG A 105 -39.07 -10.54 -37.78
C ARG A 105 -40.19 -9.57 -38.14
N THR A 106 -40.24 -8.37 -37.56
CA THR A 106 -41.33 -7.41 -37.83
C THR A 106 -41.15 -6.61 -39.11
N GLY A 107 -39.96 -6.59 -39.72
CA GLY A 107 -39.69 -5.80 -40.95
C GLY A 107 -39.85 -4.29 -40.72
N PRO A 108 -39.46 -3.43 -41.69
CA PRO A 108 -39.66 -1.99 -41.54
C PRO A 108 -41.16 -1.68 -41.44
N VAL A 109 -41.55 -1.08 -40.31
CA VAL A 109 -42.85 -0.42 -40.19
C VAL A 109 -42.76 0.83 -41.06
N VAL A 110 -43.27 0.73 -42.29
CA VAL A 110 -43.54 1.88 -43.17
C VAL A 110 -44.63 2.74 -42.55
#